data_AF-A0A4U1LWW1-F1
#
_entry.id   AF-A0A4U1LWW1-F1
#
_cell.length_a   1.000
_cell.length_b   1.000
_cell.length_c   1.000
_cell.angle_alpha   90.00
_cell.angle_beta   90.00
_cell.angle_gamma   90.00
#
_symmetry.space_group_name_H-M   'P 1'
#
loop_
_entity.id
_entity.type
_entity.pdbx_description
1 polymer ?
#
loop_
_entity_poly.entity_id
_entity_poly.type
_entity_poly.pdbx_seq_one_letter_code
_entity_poly.pdbx_strand_id
1 'polypeptide(L)'
;MDYYNTLIGILLLIVSLSPFVWLSKMSNKNRKKLTLGLAAMATPIHATIVEKDILLDMAIGLEAHDKILFFIKNNEQRTIDLELYRKCEFYDTYINTKQGSKRIATINSLGLKLYAKAEGEPPLLLEFFNLNEKIQPNGEFDLAKKWSKLITEKL
;
A
#
# COMPACT_ATOMS: atom_id res chain seq x y z
N MET A 1 13.15 -30.19 41.04
CA MET A 1 12.77 -29.28 39.92
C MET A 1 13.88 -29.37 38.91
N ASP A 2 13.63 -30.11 37.84
CA ASP A 2 14.69 -30.65 36.99
C ASP A 2 15.23 -29.56 36.06
N TYR A 3 16.51 -29.20 36.23
CA TYR A 3 17.23 -28.25 35.38
C TYR A 3 17.06 -28.57 33.89
N TYR A 4 16.97 -29.86 33.55
CA TYR A 4 16.73 -30.35 32.20
C TYR A 4 15.37 -29.90 31.63
N ASN A 5 14.29 -30.02 32.40
CA ASN A 5 12.95 -29.61 31.98
C ASN A 5 12.86 -28.08 31.80
N THR A 6 13.56 -27.34 32.65
CA THR A 6 13.65 -25.87 32.52
C THR A 6 14.41 -25.46 31.26
N LEU A 7 15.51 -26.14 30.95
CA LEU A 7 16.34 -25.85 29.77
C LEU A 7 15.62 -26.17 28.46
N ILE A 8 14.88 -27.28 28.40
CA ILE A 8 14.03 -27.61 27.24
C ILE A 8 12.91 -26.58 27.07
N GLY A 9 12.27 -26.17 28.17
CA GLY A 9 11.23 -25.13 28.13
C GLY A 9 11.75 -23.82 27.55
N ILE A 10 12.95 -23.39 27.96
CA ILE A 10 13.60 -22.17 27.42
C ILE A 10 13.91 -22.35 25.93
N LEU A 11 14.43 -23.50 25.50
CA LEU A 11 14.77 -23.75 24.10
C LEU A 11 13.52 -23.71 23.20
N LEU A 12 12.42 -24.32 23.64
CA LEU A 12 11.14 -24.29 22.92
C LEU A 12 10.56 -22.87 22.84
N LEU A 13 10.70 -22.06 23.88
CA LEU A 13 10.31 -20.65 23.87
C LEU A 13 11.14 -19.84 22.86
N ILE A 14 12.45 -20.05 22.79
CA ILE A 14 13.30 -19.34 21.84
C ILE A 14 12.94 -19.71 20.39
N VAL A 15 12.76 -21.01 20.10
CA VAL A 15 12.38 -21.47 18.76
C VAL A 15 11.03 -20.91 18.33
N SER A 16 10.04 -20.91 19.23
CA SER A 16 8.69 -20.40 18.93
C SER A 16 8.61 -18.88 18.78
N LEU A 17 9.44 -18.11 19.50
CA LEU A 17 9.47 -16.64 19.39
C LEU A 17 10.34 -16.14 18.24
N SER A 18 11.31 -16.95 17.78
CA SER A 18 12.23 -16.57 16.70
C SER A 18 11.55 -16.09 15.39
N PRO A 19 10.51 -16.75 14.84
CA PRO A 19 9.86 -16.27 13.61
C PRO A 19 9.19 -14.90 13.81
N PHE A 20 8.64 -14.64 15.00
CA PHE A 20 7.96 -13.37 15.30
C PHE A 20 8.94 -12.19 15.31
N VAL A 21 10.10 -12.37 15.94
CA VAL A 21 11.17 -11.35 15.95
C VAL A 21 11.71 -11.12 14.54
N TRP A 22 11.87 -12.18 13.74
CA TRP A 22 12.33 -12.03 12.36
C TRP A 22 11.34 -11.27 11.48
N LEU A 23 10.05 -11.62 11.55
CA LEU A 23 8.97 -10.93 10.83
C LEU A 23 8.92 -9.43 11.17
N SER A 24 9.04 -9.07 12.45
CA SER A 24 9.03 -7.66 12.88
C SER A 24 10.23 -6.86 12.35
N LYS A 25 11.44 -7.44 12.34
CA LYS A 25 12.63 -6.78 11.78
C LYS A 25 12.50 -6.56 10.27
N MET A 26 11.97 -7.55 9.55
CA MET A 26 11.77 -7.46 8.11
C MET A 26 10.77 -6.35 7.74
N SER A 27 9.64 -6.26 8.46
CA SER A 27 8.65 -5.19 8.21
C SER A 27 9.25 -3.81 8.46
N ASN A 28 10.02 -3.63 9.53
CA ASN A 28 10.67 -2.36 9.83
C ASN A 28 11.70 -1.95 8.77
N LYS A 29 12.46 -2.90 8.22
CA LYS A 29 13.40 -2.62 7.12
C LYS A 29 12.67 -2.15 5.86
N ASN A 30 11.55 -2.81 5.51
CA ASN A 30 10.75 -2.44 4.35
C ASN A 30 10.11 -1.06 4.52
N ARG A 31 9.53 -0.77 5.69
CA ARG A 31 8.96 0.56 5.98
C ARG A 31 10.01 1.67 5.88
N LYS A 32 11.22 1.43 6.40
CA LYS A 32 12.35 2.38 6.24
C LYS A 32 12.71 2.57 4.77
N LYS A 33 12.83 1.49 4.00
CA LYS A 33 13.12 1.56 2.56
C LYS A 33 12.07 2.40 1.81
N LEU A 34 10.79 2.16 2.06
CA LEU A 34 9.69 2.90 1.44
C LEU A 34 9.67 4.38 1.86
N THR A 35 9.95 4.67 3.14
CA THR A 35 10.06 6.05 3.63
C THR A 35 11.20 6.79 2.95
N LEU A 36 12.36 6.16 2.84
CA LEU A 36 13.53 6.73 2.15
C LEU A 36 13.26 6.86 0.65
N GLY A 37 12.54 5.93 0.04
CA GLY A 37 12.10 6.01 -1.35
C GLY A 37 11.26 7.24 -1.61
N LEU A 38 10.23 7.48 -0.78
CA LEU A 38 9.40 8.69 -0.89
C LEU A 38 10.24 9.97 -0.76
N ALA A 39 11.13 10.03 0.24
CA ALA A 39 12.01 11.17 0.43
C ALA A 39 12.97 11.38 -0.76
N ALA A 40 13.49 10.29 -1.34
CA ALA A 40 14.35 10.33 -2.52
C ALA A 40 13.62 10.82 -3.77
N MET A 41 12.31 10.58 -3.89
CA MET A 41 11.49 11.13 -4.99
C MET A 41 11.20 12.62 -4.80
N ALA A 42 11.05 13.08 -3.56
CA ALA A 42 10.74 14.48 -3.25
C ALA A 42 11.97 15.41 -3.27
N THR A 43 13.15 14.89 -2.92
CA THR A 43 14.40 15.68 -2.80
C THR A 43 14.81 16.41 -4.09
N PRO A 44 14.78 15.78 -5.29
CA PRO A 44 15.21 16.43 -6.54
C PRO A 44 14.34 17.61 -6.97
N ILE A 45 13.09 17.65 -6.51
CA ILE A 45 12.12 18.71 -6.84
C ILE A 45 11.89 19.66 -5.65
N HIS A 46 12.72 19.56 -4.60
CA HIS A 46 12.60 20.35 -3.37
C HIS A 46 11.21 20.27 -2.69
N ALA A 47 10.49 19.17 -2.92
CA ALA A 47 9.18 18.93 -2.35
C ALA A 47 9.32 18.46 -0.89
N THR A 48 8.39 18.89 -0.04
CA THR A 48 8.26 18.38 1.34
C THR A 48 7.00 17.54 1.42
N ILE A 49 7.12 16.27 1.81
CA ILE A 49 5.97 15.38 1.98
C ILE A 49 5.33 15.65 3.35
N VAL A 50 4.08 16.11 3.36
CA VAL A 50 3.34 16.48 4.58
C VAL A 50 2.45 15.34 5.05
N GLU A 51 1.76 14.68 4.12
CA GLU A 51 0.96 13.50 4.42
C GLU A 51 1.55 12.27 3.74
N LYS A 52 1.69 11.17 4.48
CA LYS A 52 2.18 9.91 3.94
C LYS A 52 1.59 8.74 4.68
N ASP A 53 1.39 7.66 3.94
CA ASP A 53 1.05 6.36 4.50
C ASP A 53 1.94 5.28 3.88
N ILE A 54 2.26 4.28 4.70
CA ILE A 54 3.08 3.15 4.32
C ILE A 54 2.37 1.89 4.76
N LEU A 55 2.07 1.02 3.79
CA LEU A 55 1.38 -0.23 4.02
C LEU A 55 2.12 -1.36 3.31
N LEU A 56 2.64 -2.33 4.07
CA LEU A 56 3.34 -3.50 3.56
C LEU A 56 4.49 -3.17 2.57
N ASP A 57 4.20 -3.25 1.27
CA ASP A 57 5.05 -3.12 0.09
C ASP A 57 4.77 -1.84 -0.72
N MET A 58 3.86 -0.99 -0.23
CA MET A 58 3.47 0.26 -0.87
C MET A 58 3.62 1.47 0.05
N ALA A 59 3.85 2.62 -0.56
CA ALA A 59 3.84 3.91 0.09
C ALA A 59 3.24 4.97 -0.82
N ILE A 60 2.51 5.90 -0.22
CA ILE A 60 1.89 7.02 -0.91
C ILE A 60 2.13 8.27 -0.06
N GLY A 61 2.43 9.38 -0.72
CA GLY A 61 2.73 10.63 -0.05
C GLY A 61 2.31 11.84 -0.86
N LEU A 62 1.85 12.89 -0.18
CA LEU A 62 1.46 14.16 -0.77
C LEU A 62 2.41 15.26 -0.35
N GLU A 63 2.80 16.08 -1.32
CA GLU A 63 3.58 17.29 -1.09
C GLU A 63 2.79 18.36 -0.29
N ALA A 64 3.49 19.21 0.45
CA ALA A 64 2.98 20.37 1.20
C ALA A 64 2.05 21.32 0.42
N HIS A 65 2.24 21.46 -0.89
CA HIS A 65 1.39 22.30 -1.73
C HIS A 65 0.22 21.52 -2.36
N ASP A 66 0.06 20.24 -2.01
CA ASP A 66 -0.96 19.33 -2.51
C ASP A 66 -0.96 19.13 -4.04
N LYS A 67 0.14 19.48 -4.71
CA LYS A 67 0.27 19.38 -6.17
C LYS A 67 0.83 18.05 -6.62
N ILE A 68 1.79 17.51 -5.86
CA ILE A 68 2.54 16.33 -6.28
C ILE A 68 2.23 15.16 -5.37
N LEU A 69 1.72 14.08 -5.98
CA LEU A 69 1.50 12.79 -5.36
C LEU A 69 2.65 11.85 -5.70
N PHE A 70 3.29 11.32 -4.67
CA PHE A 70 4.32 10.28 -4.78
C PHE A 70 3.70 8.93 -4.47
N PHE A 71 3.97 7.94 -5.31
CA PHE A 71 3.47 6.58 -5.15
C PHE A 71 4.59 5.57 -5.38
N ILE A 72 4.70 4.58 -4.50
CA ILE A 72 5.64 3.47 -4.61
C ILE A 72 4.88 2.17 -4.35
N LYS A 73 5.00 1.18 -5.22
CA LYS A 73 4.52 -0.20 -5.00
C LYS A 73 5.38 -1.19 -5.77
N ASN A 74 5.82 -2.28 -5.15
CA ASN A 74 6.53 -3.39 -5.83
C ASN A 74 7.69 -2.95 -6.75
N ASN A 75 8.46 -1.94 -6.33
CA ASN A 75 9.55 -1.25 -7.05
C ASN A 75 9.13 -0.27 -8.15
N GLU A 76 7.85 -0.19 -8.50
CA GLU A 76 7.34 0.91 -9.30
C GLU A 76 7.30 2.19 -8.47
N GLN A 77 7.83 3.27 -9.03
CA GLN A 77 7.81 4.61 -8.44
C GLN A 77 7.14 5.55 -9.43
N ARG A 78 6.14 6.29 -8.98
CA ARG A 78 5.42 7.28 -9.78
C ARG A 78 5.35 8.61 -9.06
N THR A 79 5.76 9.67 -9.75
CA THR A 79 5.54 11.05 -9.35
C THR A 79 4.44 11.61 -10.24
N ILE A 80 3.36 12.09 -9.62
CA ILE A 80 2.13 12.44 -10.30
C ILE A 80 1.79 13.88 -9.97
N ASP A 81 1.72 14.72 -11.00
CA ASP A 81 1.21 16.07 -10.88
C ASP A 81 -0.32 16.03 -10.89
N LEU A 82 -0.93 16.31 -9.75
CA LEU A 82 -2.37 16.34 -9.55
C LEU A 82 -3.04 17.46 -10.35
N GLU A 83 -2.32 18.52 -10.74
CA GLU A 83 -2.89 19.59 -11.56
C GLU A 83 -3.32 19.10 -12.95
N LEU A 84 -2.77 17.97 -13.43
CA LEU A 84 -3.13 17.35 -14.70
C LEU A 84 -4.43 16.54 -14.64
N TYR A 85 -4.98 16.31 -13.46
CA TYR A 85 -6.16 15.47 -13.24
C TYR A 85 -7.35 16.29 -12.75
N ARG A 86 -8.56 15.84 -13.07
CA ARG A 86 -9.82 16.52 -12.68
C ARG A 86 -10.63 15.75 -11.65
N LYS A 87 -10.31 14.48 -11.46
CA LYS A 87 -11.09 13.59 -10.60
C LYS A 87 -10.22 12.44 -10.11
N CYS A 88 -10.38 12.10 -8.84
CA CYS A 88 -9.88 10.87 -8.25
C CYS A 88 -11.08 10.02 -7.79
N GLU A 89 -11.03 8.71 -8.04
CA GLU A 89 -12.02 7.77 -7.54
C GLU A 89 -11.32 6.56 -6.91
N PHE A 90 -11.92 6.07 -5.83
CA PHE A 90 -11.65 4.70 -5.40
C PHE A 90 -12.27 3.75 -6.41
N TYR A 91 -11.52 2.72 -6.82
CA TYR A 91 -12.07 1.61 -7.58
C TYR A 91 -11.81 0.29 -6.86
N ASP A 92 -12.77 -0.62 -6.98
CA ASP A 92 -12.64 -2.02 -6.70
C ASP A 92 -13.22 -2.84 -7.86
N THR A 93 -12.64 -4.02 -8.08
CA THR A 93 -13.16 -5.00 -9.02
C THR A 93 -13.30 -6.33 -8.31
N TYR A 94 -14.28 -7.13 -8.73
CA TYR A 94 -14.59 -8.41 -8.12
C TYR A 94 -14.60 -9.51 -9.17
N ILE A 95 -14.07 -10.68 -8.82
CA ILE A 95 -14.27 -11.93 -9.56
C ILE A 95 -15.35 -12.73 -8.85
N ASN A 96 -16.32 -13.22 -9.62
CA ASN A 96 -17.36 -14.10 -9.12
C ASN A 96 -16.99 -15.55 -9.41
N THR A 97 -16.70 -16.31 -8.37
CA THR A 97 -16.40 -17.75 -8.48
C THR A 97 -17.60 -18.55 -8.00
N LYS A 98 -17.93 -19.62 -8.72
CA LYS A 98 -19.02 -20.54 -8.35
C LYS A 98 -18.43 -21.69 -7.53
N GLN A 99 -18.84 -21.81 -6.27
CA GLN A 99 -18.46 -22.92 -5.41
C GLN A 99 -19.74 -23.71 -5.07
N GLY A 100 -19.99 -24.78 -5.83
CA GLY A 100 -21.24 -25.53 -5.78
C GLY A 100 -22.44 -24.66 -6.19
N SER A 101 -23.43 -24.52 -5.28
CA SER A 101 -24.62 -23.68 -5.48
C SER A 101 -24.42 -22.21 -5.11
N LYS A 102 -23.33 -21.84 -4.42
CA LYS A 102 -23.07 -20.48 -3.97
C LYS A 102 -22.18 -19.71 -4.95
N ARG A 103 -22.53 -18.45 -5.21
CA ARG A 103 -21.65 -17.47 -5.88
C ARG A 103 -20.90 -16.71 -4.79
N ILE A 104 -19.57 -16.70 -4.88
CA ILE A 104 -18.69 -15.95 -3.98
C ILE A 104 -18.02 -14.85 -4.80
N ALA A 105 -18.19 -13.60 -4.37
CA ALA A 105 -17.49 -12.46 -4.94
C ALA A 105 -16.20 -12.23 -4.14
N THR A 106 -15.06 -12.26 -4.82
CA THR A 106 -13.74 -11.99 -4.23
C THR A 106 -13.16 -10.74 -4.89
N ILE A 107 -12.59 -9.84 -4.08
CA ILE A 107 -11.90 -8.66 -4.62
C ILE A 107 -10.76 -9.13 -5.51
N ASN A 108 -10.77 -8.67 -6.75
CA ASN A 108 -9.75 -8.92 -7.75
C ASN A 108 -8.67 -7.84 -7.73
N SER A 109 -9.07 -6.59 -7.73
CA SER A 109 -8.14 -5.47 -7.60
C SER A 109 -8.81 -4.26 -6.98
N LEU A 110 -8.04 -3.40 -6.34
CA LEU A 110 -8.51 -2.11 -5.85
C LEU A 110 -7.40 -1.08 -5.82
N GLY A 111 -7.77 0.19 -5.77
CA GLY A 111 -6.83 1.30 -5.74
C GLY A 111 -7.48 2.63 -6.07
N LEU A 112 -6.70 3.52 -6.68
CA LEU A 112 -7.13 4.84 -7.10
C LEU A 112 -7.16 4.94 -8.63
N LYS A 113 -8.18 5.61 -9.14
CA LYS A 113 -8.33 5.95 -10.56
C LYS A 113 -8.34 7.47 -10.69
N LEU A 114 -7.34 8.00 -11.39
CA LEU A 114 -7.19 9.43 -11.66
C LEU A 114 -7.59 9.72 -13.11
N TYR A 115 -8.54 10.62 -13.31
CA TYR A 115 -9.00 11.01 -14.65
C TYR A 115 -8.29 12.29 -15.07
N ALA A 116 -7.59 12.23 -16.20
CA ALA A 116 -6.90 13.38 -16.76
C ALA A 116 -7.88 14.51 -17.12
N LYS A 117 -7.38 15.76 -17.11
CA LYS A 117 -8.07 16.92 -17.67
C LYS A 117 -8.12 16.87 -19.19
N ALA A 118 -7.07 16.33 -19.83
CA ALA A 118 -7.02 16.13 -21.27
C ALA A 118 -8.08 15.11 -21.73
N GLU A 119 -8.82 15.47 -22.77
CA GLU A 119 -9.84 14.58 -23.33
C GLU A 119 -9.21 13.39 -24.05
N GLY A 120 -9.85 12.21 -23.94
CA GLY A 120 -9.40 11.00 -24.61
C GLY A 120 -8.25 10.25 -23.93
N GLU A 121 -7.64 10.80 -22.88
CA GLU A 121 -6.62 10.09 -22.12
C GLU A 121 -7.26 9.02 -21.19
N PRO A 122 -6.70 7.80 -21.17
CA PRO A 122 -7.17 6.77 -20.26
C PRO A 122 -6.87 7.16 -18.81
N PRO A 123 -7.72 6.77 -17.84
CA PRO A 123 -7.46 7.05 -16.43
C PRO A 123 -6.17 6.39 -15.95
N LEU A 124 -5.38 7.12 -15.16
CA LEU A 124 -4.22 6.56 -14.47
C LEU A 124 -4.71 5.70 -13.30
N LEU A 125 -4.32 4.42 -13.31
CA LEU A 125 -4.59 3.49 -12.22
C LEU A 125 -3.39 3.40 -11.28
N LEU A 126 -3.62 3.71 -10.01
CA LEU A 126 -2.71 3.42 -8.91
C LEU A 126 -3.28 2.23 -8.17
N GLU A 127 -2.81 1.05 -8.52
CA GLU A 127 -3.30 -0.20 -7.95
C GLU A 127 -2.68 -0.42 -6.57
N PHE A 128 -3.51 -0.61 -5.55
CA PHE A 128 -3.06 -0.86 -4.18
C PHE A 128 -3.01 -2.37 -3.91
N PHE A 129 -3.99 -3.11 -4.44
CA PHE A 129 -4.09 -4.56 -4.29
C PHE A 129 -4.50 -5.23 -5.60
N ASN A 130 -3.94 -6.43 -5.82
CA ASN A 130 -4.29 -7.34 -6.90
C ASN A 130 -4.27 -8.78 -6.39
N LEU A 131 -5.32 -9.55 -6.72
CA LEU A 131 -5.49 -10.93 -6.30
C LEU A 131 -4.39 -11.86 -6.84
N ASN A 132 -3.79 -11.51 -7.99
CA ASN A 132 -2.65 -12.24 -8.56
C ASN A 132 -1.36 -12.03 -7.75
N GLU A 133 -1.26 -10.94 -6.99
CA GLU A 133 -0.10 -10.62 -6.14
C GLU A 133 -0.31 -11.08 -4.68
N LYS A 134 -1.52 -10.87 -4.15
CA LYS A 134 -1.87 -11.14 -2.75
C LYS A 134 -3.24 -11.81 -2.65
N ILE A 135 -3.37 -12.78 -1.76
CA ILE A 135 -4.61 -13.56 -1.61
C ILE A 135 -5.76 -12.70 -1.05
N GLN A 136 -5.47 -11.75 -0.16
CA GLN A 136 -6.48 -10.88 0.46
C GLN A 136 -5.92 -9.48 0.73
N PRO A 137 -6.76 -8.43 0.65
CA PRO A 137 -6.41 -7.10 1.12
C PRO A 137 -6.18 -7.13 2.64
N ASN A 138 -5.13 -6.46 3.09
CA ASN A 138 -4.75 -6.22 4.46
C ASN A 138 -4.56 -4.71 4.69
N GLY A 139 -5.68 -3.97 4.68
CA GLY A 139 -5.73 -2.52 4.90
C GLY A 139 -5.71 -1.66 3.63
N GLU A 140 -5.43 -2.24 2.46
CA GLU A 140 -5.37 -1.48 1.20
C GLU A 140 -6.72 -0.84 0.84
N PHE A 141 -7.83 -1.46 1.24
CA PHE A 141 -9.19 -0.94 0.99
C PHE A 141 -9.44 0.37 1.74
N ASP A 142 -9.16 0.41 3.04
CA ASP A 142 -9.33 1.62 3.86
C ASP A 142 -8.35 2.70 3.44
N LEU A 143 -7.12 2.31 3.10
CA LEU A 143 -6.10 3.24 2.61
C LEU A 143 -6.53 3.87 1.28
N ALA A 144 -7.00 3.09 0.31
CA ALA A 144 -7.47 3.60 -0.97
C ALA A 144 -8.69 4.52 -0.80
N LYS A 145 -9.60 4.21 0.13
CA LYS A 145 -10.73 5.10 0.45
C LYS A 145 -10.30 6.40 1.13
N LYS A 146 -9.31 6.35 2.03
CA LYS A 146 -8.74 7.55 2.65
C LYS A 146 -8.14 8.45 1.58
N TRP A 147 -7.27 7.89 0.74
CA TRP A 147 -6.54 8.65 -0.26
C TRP A 147 -7.41 9.15 -1.40
N SER A 148 -8.46 8.43 -1.78
CA SER A 148 -9.40 8.94 -2.79
C SER A 148 -10.11 10.20 -2.30
N LYS A 149 -10.55 10.23 -1.03
CA LYS A 149 -11.16 11.43 -0.42
C LYS A 149 -10.16 12.58 -0.33
N LEU A 150 -8.99 12.30 0.24
CA LEU A 150 -7.92 13.29 0.40
C LEU A 150 -7.57 13.93 -0.93
N ILE A 151 -7.29 13.14 -1.97
CA ILE A 151 -6.93 13.67 -3.29
C ILE A 151 -8.11 14.43 -3.91
N THR A 152 -9.34 13.94 -3.75
CA THR A 152 -10.54 14.62 -4.29
C THR A 152 -10.74 16.00 -3.66
N GLU A 153 -10.38 16.20 -2.39
CA GLU A 153 -10.43 17.53 -1.74
C GLU A 153 -9.37 18.51 -2.28
N LYS A 154 -8.38 18.03 -3.01
CA LYS A 154 -7.26 18.82 -3.57
C LYS A 154 -7.36 19.06 -5.07
N LEU A 155 -8.29 18.39 -5.76
CA LEU A 155 -8.54 18.53 -7.21
C LEU A 155 -9.67 19.53 -7.49
#